data_AF-A0A653C288-F1
#
_entry.id   AF-A0A653C288-F1
#
_cell.length_a   1.000
_cell.length_b   1.000
_cell.length_c   1.000
_cell.angle_alpha   90.00
_cell.angle_beta   90.00
_cell.angle_gamma   90.00
#
_symmetry.space_group_name_H-M   'P 1'
#
loop_
_entity.id
_entity.type
_entity.pdbx_description
1 polymer ?
#
loop_
_entity_poly.entity_id
_entity_poly.type
_entity_poly.pdbx_seq_one_letter_code
_entity_poly.pdbx_strand_id
1 'polypeptide(L)'
;MSETMEQRKTETGEEQKKLSYSRETNWLKVLFQIQVTLSALCAIHFLLYESYWSTILFSVAAGAHRLWAHRSYTANGILKTFLLFCQTLSGTGSLYDWVQWHRLHHKHFGTDLDPFNPTKGWFYSHIQSVALNLSPAQEEALKEIDMSDLEKDKMIMFQKRWYIPLYVIFVLLLPINAPAEYWGEQLHASMFLVFWLRYTLNLHLSWLIHSATRIWQLKPGEKYKVYRYVVLVSLMALLCLGWAYIPTNWDHITITEITKVICVYGMSIGNLIQVFFIMKDGKGLRNVLDRLQSDLFQPTSFDQWEIAEIAKSSGRRIRRTFVVLNGAGCVVLPVPVLFGQERVISLSFPTSLFCVFQLACLTFYAFIMVLIVTLNCNLLLEAGIQIDILKDRIAHSRGMDYAILECIQHSKEVISLVDQIKRIQEFPLLFYFGVQVFILCTAIFSLTDQMSPDEMSFMIMYVTSVTSMVFVMCWYGNEMTYKSTSLTQTIFHCDWIGSDVKSQKIIMFFMYISNTPLKISMAGGLCNLSIPLFISIIRTAYSYFTLLTNFR
;
A
#
# COMPACT_ATOMS: atom_id res chain seq x y z
N MET A 1 52.68 -49.67 -14.72
CA MET A 1 52.18 -48.66 -13.76
C MET A 1 51.78 -47.32 -14.42
N SER A 2 51.81 -47.23 -15.76
CA SER A 2 51.29 -46.08 -16.53
C SER A 2 49.91 -46.36 -17.14
N GLU A 3 49.59 -47.61 -17.48
CA GLU A 3 48.29 -47.99 -18.07
C GLU A 3 47.11 -47.96 -17.08
N THR A 4 47.36 -48.13 -15.79
CA THR A 4 46.31 -48.10 -14.75
C THR A 4 45.89 -46.70 -14.32
N MET A 5 46.68 -45.66 -14.60
CA MET A 5 46.30 -44.26 -14.35
C MET A 5 45.54 -43.65 -15.53
N GLU A 6 45.79 -44.14 -16.75
CA GLU A 6 45.07 -43.71 -17.95
C GLU A 6 43.71 -44.39 -18.06
N GLN A 7 43.60 -45.68 -17.70
CA GLN A 7 42.31 -46.37 -17.55
C GLN A 7 41.46 -45.80 -16.40
N ARG A 8 42.07 -45.40 -15.28
CA ARG A 8 41.34 -44.77 -14.16
C ARG A 8 40.89 -43.34 -14.49
N LYS A 9 41.55 -42.64 -15.44
CA LYS A 9 41.11 -41.32 -15.91
C LYS A 9 40.04 -41.41 -17.00
N THR A 10 40.05 -42.44 -17.85
CA THR A 10 38.97 -42.69 -18.80
C THR A 10 37.71 -43.23 -18.11
N GLU A 11 37.82 -44.02 -17.04
CA GLU A 11 36.65 -44.47 -16.26
C GLU A 11 36.02 -43.38 -15.37
N THR A 12 36.77 -42.34 -14.96
CA THR A 12 36.19 -41.17 -14.26
C THR A 12 35.70 -40.07 -15.21
N GLY A 13 35.92 -40.23 -16.53
CA GLY A 13 35.55 -39.27 -17.57
C GLY A 13 34.24 -39.59 -18.30
N GLU A 14 33.67 -40.77 -18.11
CA GLU A 14 32.43 -41.22 -18.77
C GLU A 14 31.43 -41.77 -17.76
N GLU A 15 30.70 -40.87 -17.07
CA GLU A 15 29.27 -40.98 -16.75
C GLU A 15 28.80 -39.81 -15.85
N GLN A 16 29.11 -38.56 -16.22
CA GLN A 16 28.12 -37.51 -15.92
C GLN A 16 26.96 -37.75 -16.88
N LYS A 17 26.04 -38.63 -16.48
CA LYS A 17 24.77 -38.84 -17.15
C LYS A 17 24.15 -37.46 -17.41
N LYS A 18 24.21 -36.94 -18.65
CA LYS A 18 23.61 -35.65 -19.00
C LYS A 18 22.13 -35.76 -18.65
N LEU A 19 21.75 -35.20 -17.50
CA LEU A 19 20.39 -35.28 -16.99
C LEU A 19 19.45 -34.72 -18.06
N SER A 20 18.36 -35.43 -18.32
CA SER A 20 17.39 -34.99 -19.31
C SER A 20 16.76 -33.66 -18.88
N TYR A 21 16.64 -32.73 -19.82
CA TYR A 21 15.91 -31.47 -19.65
C TYR A 21 14.45 -31.58 -20.12
N SER A 22 14.05 -32.72 -20.70
CA SER A 22 12.68 -32.97 -21.12
C SER A 22 11.76 -33.11 -19.91
N ARG A 23 10.55 -32.55 -20.03
CA ARG A 23 9.51 -32.60 -19.00
C ARG A 23 8.32 -33.38 -19.54
N GLU A 24 7.86 -34.36 -18.77
CA GLU A 24 6.67 -35.14 -19.12
C GLU A 24 5.40 -34.46 -18.64
N THR A 25 4.33 -34.62 -19.43
CA THR A 25 3.00 -34.10 -19.09
C THR A 25 2.38 -34.91 -17.96
N ASN A 26 1.93 -34.21 -16.92
CA ASN A 26 1.17 -34.83 -15.85
C ASN A 26 -0.34 -34.70 -16.15
N TRP A 27 -0.92 -35.75 -16.72
CA TRP A 27 -2.32 -35.75 -17.15
C TRP A 27 -3.31 -35.50 -16.01
N LEU A 28 -2.98 -35.89 -14.77
CA LEU A 28 -3.82 -35.59 -13.61
C LEU A 28 -3.89 -34.09 -13.35
N LYS A 29 -2.76 -33.38 -13.43
CA LYS A 29 -2.72 -31.91 -13.30
C LYS A 29 -3.45 -31.22 -14.45
N VAL A 30 -3.31 -31.73 -15.68
CA VAL A 30 -4.04 -31.21 -16.86
C VAL A 30 -5.54 -31.33 -16.67
N LEU A 31 -6.03 -32.52 -16.33
CA LEU A 31 -7.46 -32.77 -16.11
C LEU A 31 -8.01 -31.92 -14.97
N PHE A 32 -7.25 -31.79 -13.88
CA PHE A 32 -7.62 -30.93 -12.76
C PHE A 32 -7.71 -29.45 -13.17
N GLN A 33 -6.76 -28.94 -13.97
CA GLN A 33 -6.82 -27.58 -14.49
C GLN A 33 -8.04 -27.37 -15.40
N ILE A 34 -8.34 -28.31 -16.30
CA ILE A 34 -9.53 -28.25 -17.15
C ILE A 34 -10.80 -28.18 -16.28
N GLN A 35 -10.90 -29.04 -15.26
CA GLN A 35 -12.04 -29.04 -14.35
C GLN A 35 -12.16 -27.71 -13.60
N VAL A 36 -11.06 -27.18 -13.06
CA VAL A 36 -11.02 -25.90 -12.35
C VAL A 36 -11.52 -24.77 -13.25
N THR A 37 -11.00 -24.68 -14.48
CA THR A 37 -11.39 -23.63 -15.43
C THR A 37 -12.84 -23.76 -15.90
N LEU A 38 -13.31 -24.96 -16.25
CA LEU A 38 -14.70 -25.18 -16.64
C LEU A 38 -15.66 -24.84 -15.50
N SER A 39 -15.35 -25.27 -14.27
CA SER A 39 -16.17 -24.97 -13.09
C SER A 39 -16.21 -23.46 -12.81
N ALA A 40 -15.10 -22.74 -13.01
CA ALA A 40 -15.09 -21.28 -12.88
C ALA A 40 -15.88 -20.55 -13.98
N LEU A 41 -15.89 -21.07 -15.22
CA LEU A 41 -16.75 -20.53 -16.28
C LEU A 41 -18.23 -20.73 -15.95
N CYS A 42 -18.61 -21.90 -15.45
CA CYS A 42 -19.96 -22.13 -14.92
C CYS A 42 -20.28 -21.20 -13.75
N ALA A 43 -19.30 -20.93 -12.88
CA ALA A 43 -19.46 -20.02 -11.74
C ALA A 43 -19.80 -18.56 -12.15
N ILE A 44 -19.45 -18.13 -13.37
CA ILE A 44 -19.83 -16.79 -13.87
C ILE A 44 -21.36 -16.64 -13.97
N HIS A 45 -22.09 -17.71 -14.27
CA HIS A 45 -23.55 -17.67 -14.27
C HIS A 45 -24.10 -17.37 -12.88
N PHE A 46 -23.63 -18.10 -11.87
CA PHE A 46 -24.00 -17.89 -10.47
C PHE A 46 -23.63 -16.50 -9.97
N LEU A 47 -22.45 -15.99 -10.39
CA LEU A 47 -21.96 -14.65 -10.06
C LEU A 47 -22.91 -13.53 -10.53
N LEU A 48 -23.52 -13.72 -11.71
CA LEU A 48 -24.34 -12.69 -12.35
C LEU A 48 -25.81 -12.75 -11.97
N TYR A 49 -26.34 -13.93 -11.63
CA TYR A 49 -27.79 -14.14 -11.59
C TYR A 49 -28.34 -14.75 -10.28
N GLU A 50 -27.56 -15.50 -9.51
CA GLU A 50 -28.11 -16.32 -8.42
C GLU A 50 -27.54 -16.04 -7.04
N SER A 51 -26.34 -15.47 -6.95
CA SER A 51 -25.64 -15.36 -5.67
C SER A 51 -25.82 -14.03 -4.98
N TYR A 52 -25.78 -14.07 -3.65
CA TYR A 52 -25.76 -12.87 -2.84
C TYR A 52 -24.41 -12.15 -2.95
N TRP A 53 -24.46 -10.82 -2.91
CA TRP A 53 -23.28 -9.96 -2.90
C TRP A 53 -22.29 -10.31 -1.77
N SER A 54 -22.78 -10.79 -0.62
CA SER A 54 -21.97 -11.28 0.52
C SER A 54 -21.07 -12.46 0.15
N THR A 55 -21.57 -13.40 -0.67
CA THR A 55 -20.82 -14.58 -1.16
C THR A 55 -19.68 -14.16 -2.08
N ILE A 56 -19.93 -13.16 -2.93
CA ILE A 56 -18.94 -12.59 -3.83
C ILE A 56 -17.80 -11.93 -3.02
N LEU A 57 -18.14 -11.23 -1.94
CA LEU A 57 -17.18 -10.51 -1.10
C LEU A 57 -16.27 -11.45 -0.27
N PHE A 58 -16.82 -12.55 0.23
CA PHE A 58 -16.06 -13.56 0.97
C PHE A 58 -15.00 -14.28 0.10
N SER A 59 -15.07 -14.16 -1.22
CA SER A 59 -14.16 -14.82 -2.16
C SER A 59 -12.76 -14.18 -2.27
N VAL A 60 -12.50 -13.01 -1.70
CA VAL A 60 -11.20 -12.31 -1.87
C VAL A 60 -10.16 -12.76 -0.83
N ALA A 61 -9.01 -13.27 -1.28
CA ALA A 61 -7.92 -13.76 -0.41
C ALA A 61 -6.60 -12.99 -0.61
N ALA A 62 -5.82 -12.84 0.46
CA ALA A 62 -4.47 -12.28 0.45
C ALA A 62 -3.43 -13.35 0.87
N GLY A 63 -2.19 -13.25 0.38
CA GLY A 63 -1.12 -14.24 0.61
C GLY A 63 0.24 -13.64 1.02
N ALA A 64 1.22 -14.48 1.40
CA ALA A 64 2.41 -14.07 2.17
C ALA A 64 3.76 -14.04 1.41
N HIS A 65 3.75 -13.61 0.15
CA HIS A 65 4.88 -13.68 -0.79
C HIS A 65 6.23 -13.07 -0.31
N ARG A 66 6.25 -11.97 0.46
CA ARG A 66 7.49 -11.21 0.71
C ARG A 66 8.30 -11.61 1.94
N LEU A 67 7.66 -12.21 2.94
CA LEU A 67 8.31 -12.56 4.21
C LEU A 67 9.28 -13.72 4.02
N TRP A 68 8.78 -14.85 3.51
CA TRP A 68 9.55 -16.10 3.47
C TRP A 68 10.34 -16.34 2.17
N ALA A 69 9.87 -15.80 1.05
CA ALA A 69 10.56 -15.97 -0.24
C ALA A 69 11.76 -15.03 -0.40
N HIS A 70 11.64 -13.77 0.05
CA HIS A 70 12.64 -12.72 -0.18
C HIS A 70 13.29 -12.16 1.09
N ARG A 71 12.86 -12.59 2.28
CA ARG A 71 13.39 -12.13 3.58
C ARG A 71 13.46 -10.60 3.71
N SER A 72 12.48 -9.90 3.12
CA SER A 72 12.50 -8.43 3.00
C SER A 72 12.20 -7.67 4.30
N TYR A 73 11.66 -8.35 5.32
CA TYR A 73 11.39 -7.83 6.65
C TYR A 73 11.29 -8.98 7.67
N THR A 74 11.40 -8.67 8.96
CA THR A 74 11.18 -9.63 10.06
C THR A 74 9.80 -9.43 10.68
N ALA A 75 9.13 -10.53 11.05
CA ALA A 75 7.80 -10.52 11.66
C ALA A 75 7.80 -11.20 13.03
N ASN A 76 6.98 -10.69 13.96
CA ASN A 76 6.73 -11.34 15.25
C ASN A 76 5.88 -12.61 15.08
N GLY A 77 5.76 -13.43 16.13
CA GLY A 77 5.03 -14.71 16.07
C GLY A 77 3.57 -14.57 15.63
N ILE A 78 2.87 -13.51 16.08
CA ILE A 78 1.46 -13.28 15.73
C ILE A 78 1.30 -13.00 14.23
N LEU A 79 2.10 -12.09 13.69
CA LEU A 79 2.06 -11.75 12.27
C LEU A 79 2.49 -12.95 11.40
N LYS A 80 3.47 -13.73 11.85
CA LYS A 80 3.86 -14.99 11.19
C LYS A 80 2.69 -15.97 11.11
N THR A 81 2.00 -16.23 12.23
CA THR A 81 0.83 -17.14 12.26
C THR A 81 -0.28 -16.67 11.33
N PHE A 82 -0.61 -15.38 11.37
CA PHE A 82 -1.62 -14.78 10.49
C PHE A 82 -1.26 -14.95 9.00
N LEU A 83 -0.02 -14.63 8.62
CA LEU A 83 0.44 -14.76 7.24
C LEU A 83 0.46 -16.21 6.75
N LEU A 84 0.79 -17.16 7.63
CA LEU A 84 0.79 -18.59 7.30
C LEU A 84 -0.63 -19.13 7.13
N PHE A 85 -1.58 -18.64 7.93
CA PHE A 85 -3.00 -18.91 7.76
C PHE A 85 -3.52 -18.37 6.41
N CYS A 86 -3.20 -17.12 6.09
CA CYS A 86 -3.51 -16.52 4.78
C CYS A 86 -2.92 -17.31 3.60
N GLN A 87 -1.67 -17.77 3.72
CA GLN A 87 -1.05 -18.64 2.71
C GLN A 87 -1.76 -19.99 2.57
N THR A 88 -2.33 -20.52 3.66
CA THR A 88 -3.08 -21.77 3.61
C THR A 88 -4.44 -21.54 2.93
N LEU A 89 -5.11 -20.41 3.24
CA LEU A 89 -6.35 -19.99 2.60
C LEU A 89 -6.22 -19.74 1.09
N SER A 90 -5.04 -19.35 0.59
CA SER A 90 -4.83 -19.17 -0.86
C SER A 90 -4.87 -20.48 -1.64
N GLY A 91 -4.69 -21.62 -0.97
CA GLY A 91 -4.78 -22.95 -1.58
C GLY A 91 -3.67 -23.32 -2.56
N THR A 92 -2.58 -22.55 -2.62
CA THR A 92 -1.51 -22.71 -3.64
C THR A 92 -0.42 -23.72 -3.27
N GLY A 93 -0.71 -24.69 -2.40
CA GLY A 93 0.28 -25.62 -1.84
C GLY A 93 0.89 -25.15 -0.51
N SER A 94 1.73 -26.01 0.09
CA SER A 94 2.40 -25.68 1.35
C SER A 94 3.36 -24.51 1.15
N LEU A 95 3.56 -23.69 2.19
CA LEU A 95 4.48 -22.56 2.13
C LEU A 95 5.91 -23.03 1.81
N TYR A 96 6.29 -24.19 2.36
CA TYR A 96 7.61 -24.79 2.14
C TYR A 96 7.84 -25.07 0.65
N ASP A 97 6.95 -25.82 0.03
CA ASP A 97 7.11 -26.22 -1.37
C ASP A 97 7.04 -24.99 -2.28
N TRP A 98 6.11 -24.06 -1.99
CA TRP A 98 5.98 -22.82 -2.73
C TRP A 98 7.27 -21.99 -2.70
N VAL A 99 7.90 -21.81 -1.53
CA VAL A 99 9.18 -21.08 -1.40
C VAL A 99 10.32 -21.80 -2.11
N GLN A 100 10.38 -23.13 -2.05
CA GLN A 100 11.43 -23.91 -2.70
C GLN A 100 11.39 -23.74 -4.23
N TRP A 101 10.20 -23.87 -4.82
CA TRP A 101 9.98 -23.66 -6.25
C TRP A 101 10.26 -22.21 -6.66
N HIS A 102 9.88 -21.23 -5.83
CA HIS A 102 10.16 -19.82 -6.07
C HIS A 102 11.67 -19.51 -6.04
N ARG A 103 12.42 -20.07 -5.08
CA ARG A 103 13.88 -19.94 -5.01
C ARG A 103 14.55 -20.59 -6.22
N LEU A 104 14.09 -21.76 -6.66
CA LEU A 104 14.57 -22.41 -7.88
C LEU A 104 14.36 -21.52 -9.12
N HIS A 105 13.14 -21.00 -9.28
CA HIS A 105 12.80 -20.06 -10.35
C HIS A 105 13.72 -18.84 -10.37
N HIS A 106 13.99 -18.24 -9.20
CA HIS A 106 14.89 -17.10 -9.11
C HIS A 106 16.36 -17.45 -9.39
N LYS A 107 16.86 -18.59 -8.87
CA LYS A 107 18.24 -19.05 -9.06
C LYS A 107 18.55 -19.31 -10.54
N HIS A 108 17.59 -19.87 -11.28
CA HIS A 108 17.78 -20.30 -12.66
C HIS A 108 16.98 -19.49 -13.69
N PHE A 109 16.51 -18.29 -13.31
CA PHE A 109 15.57 -17.49 -14.10
C PHE A 109 15.95 -17.38 -15.59
N GLY A 110 15.02 -17.76 -16.47
CA GLY A 110 15.21 -17.66 -17.93
C GLY A 110 16.06 -18.75 -18.57
N THR A 111 16.59 -19.70 -17.79
CA THR A 111 17.34 -20.87 -18.28
C THR A 111 16.43 -22.10 -18.43
N ASP A 112 16.94 -23.19 -18.99
CA ASP A 112 16.17 -24.44 -19.08
C ASP A 112 15.90 -25.11 -17.72
N LEU A 113 16.67 -24.74 -16.68
CA LEU A 113 16.44 -25.18 -15.31
C LEU A 113 15.31 -24.40 -14.61
N ASP A 114 14.82 -23.31 -15.21
CA ASP A 114 13.64 -22.59 -14.70
C ASP A 114 12.35 -23.33 -15.07
N PRO A 115 11.58 -23.85 -14.10
CA PRO A 115 10.32 -24.54 -14.38
C PRO A 115 9.28 -23.63 -15.05
N PHE A 116 9.35 -22.32 -14.79
CA PHE A 116 8.39 -21.32 -15.26
C PHE A 116 9.00 -20.40 -16.33
N ASN A 117 10.01 -20.89 -17.06
CA ASN A 117 10.81 -20.11 -17.98
C ASN A 117 9.95 -19.22 -18.93
N PRO A 118 10.01 -17.88 -18.78
CA PRO A 118 9.21 -16.96 -19.58
C PRO A 118 9.70 -16.85 -21.05
N THR A 119 10.90 -17.33 -21.38
CA THR A 119 11.42 -17.30 -22.76
C THR A 119 10.74 -18.32 -23.66
N LYS A 120 10.18 -19.40 -23.09
CA LYS A 120 9.41 -20.44 -23.81
C LYS A 120 8.01 -19.99 -24.24
N GLY A 121 7.62 -18.75 -23.91
CA GLY A 121 6.37 -18.11 -24.34
C GLY A 121 5.36 -17.92 -23.21
N TRP A 122 4.36 -17.07 -23.47
CA TRP A 122 3.32 -16.73 -22.50
C TRP A 122 2.55 -17.96 -22.02
N PHE A 123 2.03 -18.78 -22.94
CA PHE A 123 1.24 -19.95 -22.60
C PHE A 123 2.02 -20.96 -21.75
N TYR A 124 3.31 -21.16 -22.06
CA TYR A 124 4.18 -22.03 -21.27
C TYR A 124 4.33 -21.54 -19.83
N SER A 125 4.71 -20.27 -19.67
CA SER A 125 4.93 -19.66 -18.34
C SER A 125 3.67 -19.43 -17.51
N HIS A 126 2.50 -19.31 -18.15
CA HIS A 126 1.24 -19.00 -17.47
C HIS A 126 0.41 -20.25 -17.14
N ILE A 127 0.38 -21.27 -18.00
CA ILE A 127 -0.54 -22.42 -17.84
C ILE A 127 0.23 -23.74 -17.91
N GLN A 128 0.97 -23.96 -19.01
CA GLN A 128 1.52 -25.28 -19.34
C GLN A 128 2.54 -25.79 -18.30
N SER A 129 3.45 -24.93 -17.86
CA SER A 129 4.56 -25.29 -16.96
C SER A 129 4.11 -25.91 -15.64
N VAL A 130 2.91 -25.56 -15.17
CA VAL A 130 2.33 -26.08 -13.92
C VAL A 130 1.78 -27.50 -14.11
N ALA A 131 1.39 -27.86 -15.32
CA ALA A 131 0.87 -29.18 -15.69
C ALA A 131 1.97 -30.20 -16.04
N LEU A 132 3.23 -29.78 -16.08
CA LEU A 132 4.38 -30.63 -16.38
C LEU A 132 5.07 -31.09 -15.09
N ASN A 133 5.61 -32.31 -15.08
CA ASN A 133 6.55 -32.75 -14.04
C ASN A 133 7.88 -31.99 -14.16
N LEU A 134 8.68 -31.94 -13.08
CA LEU A 134 10.04 -31.44 -13.18
C LEU A 134 10.86 -32.41 -14.04
N SER A 135 11.81 -31.89 -14.81
CA SER A 135 12.79 -32.76 -15.49
C SER A 135 13.80 -33.31 -14.48
N PRO A 136 14.48 -34.43 -14.78
CA PRO A 136 15.55 -34.94 -13.92
C PRO A 136 16.62 -33.89 -13.57
N ALA A 137 16.96 -33.01 -14.52
CA ALA A 137 17.88 -31.91 -14.29
C ALA A 137 17.32 -30.86 -13.31
N GLN A 138 16.02 -30.55 -13.39
CA GLN A 138 15.36 -29.61 -12.49
C GLN A 138 15.16 -30.19 -11.08
N GLU A 139 14.90 -31.50 -10.95
CA GLU A 139 14.79 -32.16 -9.65
C GLU A 139 16.11 -32.11 -8.88
N GLU A 140 17.23 -32.31 -9.57
CA GLU A 140 18.55 -32.18 -8.94
C GLU A 140 18.84 -30.73 -8.53
N ALA A 141 18.55 -29.77 -9.41
CA ALA A 141 18.68 -28.35 -9.09
C ALA A 141 17.78 -27.90 -7.92
N LEU A 142 16.60 -28.52 -7.75
CA LEU A 142 15.68 -28.26 -6.63
C LEU A 142 16.27 -28.70 -5.29
N LYS A 143 17.04 -29.80 -5.26
CA LYS A 143 17.71 -30.30 -4.03
C LYS A 143 18.83 -29.37 -3.56
N GLU A 144 19.47 -28.65 -4.48
CA GLU A 144 20.51 -27.67 -4.15
C GLU A 144 19.98 -26.36 -3.54
N ILE A 145 18.66 -26.17 -3.51
CA ILE A 145 18.06 -24.96 -2.93
C ILE A 145 18.15 -25.05 -1.41
N ASP A 146 18.90 -24.11 -0.81
CA ASP A 146 18.94 -23.96 0.65
C ASP A 146 17.54 -23.65 1.19
N MET A 147 17.05 -24.50 2.09
CA MET A 147 15.77 -24.39 2.80
C MET A 147 15.95 -24.42 4.32
N SER A 148 17.19 -24.37 4.82
CA SER A 148 17.53 -24.55 6.23
C SER A 148 16.87 -23.51 7.15
N ASP A 149 16.53 -22.33 6.63
CA ASP A 149 15.79 -21.31 7.36
C ASP A 149 14.31 -21.66 7.59
N LEU A 150 13.67 -22.31 6.62
CA LEU A 150 12.29 -22.77 6.75
C LEU A 150 12.21 -24.04 7.59
N GLU A 151 13.19 -24.93 7.47
CA GLU A 151 13.28 -26.17 8.25
C GLU A 151 13.42 -25.92 9.75
N LYS A 152 14.11 -24.83 10.13
CA LYS A 152 14.24 -24.39 11.53
C LYS A 152 12.95 -23.79 12.09
N ASP A 153 12.04 -23.29 11.24
CA ASP A 153 10.79 -22.67 11.68
C ASP A 153 9.69 -23.75 11.87
N LYS A 154 9.47 -24.14 13.13
CA LYS A 154 8.51 -25.18 13.53
C LYS A 154 7.09 -24.90 13.01
N MET A 155 6.70 -23.63 12.86
CA MET A 155 5.37 -23.24 12.41
C MET A 155 5.17 -23.59 10.92
N ILE A 156 6.20 -23.37 10.10
CA ILE A 156 6.21 -23.72 8.67
C ILE A 156 6.18 -25.25 8.52
N MET A 157 6.98 -25.95 9.31
CA MET A 157 7.04 -27.41 9.28
C MET A 157 5.73 -28.06 9.75
N PHE A 158 5.01 -27.44 10.70
CA PHE A 158 3.66 -27.84 11.07
C PHE A 158 2.70 -27.71 9.88
N GLN A 159 2.68 -26.55 9.21
CA GLN A 159 1.80 -26.34 8.05
C GLN A 159 2.11 -27.30 6.91
N LYS A 160 3.39 -27.57 6.62
CA LYS A 160 3.80 -28.57 5.63
C LYS A 160 3.26 -29.96 5.97
N ARG A 161 3.44 -30.41 7.22
CA ARG A 161 3.01 -31.75 7.66
C ARG A 161 1.49 -31.92 7.62
N TRP A 162 0.74 -30.89 7.97
CA TRP A 162 -0.72 -30.94 8.08
C TRP A 162 -1.43 -30.24 6.92
N TYR A 163 -0.74 -29.97 5.81
CA TYR A 163 -1.27 -29.12 4.74
C TYR A 163 -2.59 -29.66 4.16
N ILE A 164 -2.69 -30.98 3.92
CA ILE A 164 -3.89 -31.58 3.32
C ILE A 164 -5.12 -31.41 4.24
N PRO A 165 -5.09 -31.82 5.53
CA PRO A 165 -6.19 -31.52 6.44
C PRO A 165 -6.52 -30.03 6.55
N LEU A 166 -5.49 -29.17 6.66
CA LEU A 166 -5.68 -27.73 6.73
C LEU A 166 -6.33 -27.16 5.46
N TYR A 167 -5.97 -27.68 4.28
CA TYR A 167 -6.56 -27.30 3.00
C TYR A 167 -8.04 -27.69 2.94
N VAL A 168 -8.38 -28.93 3.32
CA VAL A 168 -9.77 -29.40 3.34
C VAL A 168 -10.60 -28.54 4.29
N ILE A 169 -10.09 -28.21 5.48
CA ILE A 169 -10.83 -27.39 6.44
C ILE A 169 -10.94 -25.94 5.97
N PHE A 170 -9.82 -25.29 5.65
CA PHE A 170 -9.77 -23.84 5.47
C PHE A 170 -9.99 -23.37 4.04
N VAL A 171 -9.71 -24.18 3.03
CA VAL A 171 -9.89 -23.80 1.62
C VAL A 171 -11.20 -24.33 1.07
N LEU A 172 -11.60 -25.54 1.45
CA LEU A 172 -12.81 -26.20 0.95
C LEU A 172 -14.00 -26.03 1.91
N LEU A 173 -13.98 -26.66 3.08
CA LEU A 173 -15.16 -26.79 3.94
C LEU A 173 -15.62 -25.46 4.54
N LEU A 174 -14.72 -24.73 5.22
CA LEU A 174 -15.07 -23.48 5.89
C LEU A 174 -15.56 -22.43 4.88
N PRO A 175 -14.89 -22.22 3.72
CA PRO A 175 -15.35 -21.23 2.77
C PRO A 175 -16.66 -21.59 2.07
N ILE A 176 -16.92 -22.88 1.81
CA ILE A 176 -18.17 -23.30 1.17
C ILE A 176 -19.33 -23.26 2.17
N ASN A 177 -19.10 -23.63 3.43
CA ASN A 177 -20.15 -23.71 4.43
C ASN A 177 -20.53 -22.34 5.01
N ALA A 178 -19.58 -21.41 5.13
CA ALA A 178 -19.85 -20.10 5.73
C ALA A 178 -20.98 -19.33 5.00
N PRO A 179 -21.00 -19.23 3.66
CA PRO A 179 -22.11 -18.57 2.97
C PRO A 179 -23.48 -19.21 3.19
N ALA A 180 -23.52 -20.55 3.17
CA ALA A 180 -24.74 -21.31 3.34
C ALA A 180 -25.31 -21.17 4.77
N GLU A 181 -24.43 -21.23 5.78
CA GLU A 181 -24.82 -21.14 7.18
C GLU A 181 -25.19 -19.72 7.61
N TYR A 182 -24.40 -18.71 7.21
CA TYR A 182 -24.51 -17.37 7.80
C TYR A 182 -25.46 -16.44 7.05
N TRP A 183 -25.56 -16.51 5.71
CA TRP A 183 -26.48 -15.67 4.91
C TRP A 183 -27.41 -16.48 4.00
N GLY A 184 -27.56 -17.79 4.25
CA GLY A 184 -28.53 -18.62 3.55
C GLY A 184 -28.23 -18.83 2.05
N GLU A 185 -26.97 -18.70 1.64
CA GLU A 185 -26.57 -18.94 0.25
C GLU A 185 -26.81 -20.39 -0.14
N GLN A 186 -27.20 -20.63 -1.39
CA GLN A 186 -27.35 -21.99 -1.88
C GLN A 186 -25.98 -22.68 -1.93
N LEU A 187 -25.88 -23.90 -1.37
CA LEU A 187 -24.60 -24.59 -1.19
C LEU A 187 -23.81 -24.75 -2.51
N HIS A 188 -24.52 -24.99 -3.63
CA HIS A 188 -23.89 -25.10 -4.94
C HIS A 188 -23.38 -23.74 -5.45
N ALA A 189 -24.12 -22.65 -5.26
CA ALA A 189 -23.67 -21.30 -5.61
C ALA A 189 -22.43 -20.91 -4.81
N SER A 190 -22.42 -21.22 -3.50
CA SER A 190 -21.26 -21.07 -2.63
C SER A 190 -20.05 -21.88 -3.12
N MET A 191 -20.26 -23.15 -3.49
CA MET A 191 -19.20 -24.01 -4.02
C MET A 191 -18.61 -23.48 -5.35
N PHE A 192 -19.45 -23.05 -6.28
CA PHE A 192 -18.98 -22.51 -7.56
C PHE A 192 -18.25 -21.17 -7.41
N LEU A 193 -18.74 -20.26 -6.56
CA LEU A 193 -18.13 -18.95 -6.40
C LEU A 193 -16.93 -18.94 -5.45
N VAL A 194 -17.13 -19.42 -4.22
CA VAL A 194 -16.13 -19.26 -3.14
C VAL A 194 -15.02 -20.29 -3.26
N PHE A 195 -15.29 -21.46 -3.84
CA PHE A 195 -14.24 -22.42 -4.14
C PHE A 195 -13.75 -22.31 -5.58
N TRP A 196 -14.55 -22.68 -6.59
CA TRP A 196 -14.03 -22.81 -7.96
C TRP A 196 -13.59 -21.49 -8.60
N LEU A 197 -14.43 -20.46 -8.59
CA LEU A 197 -14.09 -19.15 -9.17
C LEU A 197 -12.95 -18.49 -8.41
N ARG A 198 -13.05 -18.40 -7.07
CA ARG A 198 -11.96 -17.86 -6.23
C ARG A 198 -10.65 -18.57 -6.48
N TYR A 199 -10.65 -19.90 -6.47
CA TYR A 199 -9.43 -20.69 -6.61
C TYR A 199 -8.80 -20.47 -7.98
N THR A 200 -9.62 -20.43 -9.03
CA THR A 200 -9.19 -20.13 -10.40
C THR A 200 -8.56 -18.74 -10.50
N LEU A 201 -9.23 -17.71 -9.96
CA LEU A 201 -8.70 -16.35 -9.95
C LEU A 201 -7.37 -16.26 -9.19
N ASN A 202 -7.26 -16.91 -8.02
CA ASN A 202 -6.01 -16.94 -7.25
C ASN A 202 -4.87 -17.63 -8.01
N LEU A 203 -5.16 -18.75 -8.69
CA LEU A 203 -4.17 -19.44 -9.52
C LEU A 203 -3.68 -18.55 -10.67
N HIS A 204 -4.60 -17.95 -11.44
CA HIS A 204 -4.24 -17.07 -12.55
C HIS A 204 -3.51 -15.81 -12.09
N LEU A 205 -3.86 -15.23 -10.94
CA LEU A 205 -3.13 -14.11 -10.34
C LEU A 205 -1.70 -14.53 -9.94
N SER A 206 -1.53 -15.73 -9.37
CA SER A 206 -0.20 -16.25 -9.05
C SER A 206 0.62 -16.51 -10.32
N TRP A 207 0.03 -17.11 -11.35
CA TRP A 207 0.73 -17.41 -12.60
C TRP A 207 1.00 -16.17 -13.45
N LEU A 208 0.18 -15.12 -13.30
CA LEU A 208 0.41 -13.83 -13.94
C LEU A 208 1.79 -13.28 -13.57
N ILE A 209 2.29 -13.53 -12.35
CA ILE A 209 3.61 -13.09 -11.92
C ILE A 209 4.74 -13.74 -12.74
N HIS A 210 4.56 -15.00 -13.15
CA HIS A 210 5.52 -15.71 -14.00
C HIS A 210 5.48 -15.18 -15.43
N SER A 211 4.28 -14.98 -15.98
CA SER A 211 4.10 -14.53 -17.36
C SER A 211 4.26 -13.00 -17.56
N ALA A 212 4.17 -12.21 -16.49
CA ALA A 212 4.20 -10.74 -16.53
C ALA A 212 5.48 -10.18 -17.17
N THR A 213 6.62 -10.86 -16.99
CA THR A 213 7.89 -10.47 -17.62
C THR A 213 7.84 -10.57 -19.14
N ARG A 214 6.95 -11.39 -19.70
CA ARG A 214 6.76 -11.49 -21.15
C ARG A 214 5.71 -10.51 -21.67
N ILE A 215 4.58 -10.38 -20.97
CA ILE A 215 3.48 -9.48 -21.38
C ILE A 215 3.95 -8.02 -21.35
N TRP A 216 4.61 -7.62 -20.26
CA TRP A 216 4.99 -6.23 -20.01
C TRP A 216 6.50 -5.98 -20.10
N GLN A 217 7.27 -6.96 -20.61
CA GLN A 217 8.74 -6.87 -20.78
C GLN A 217 9.47 -6.40 -19.49
N LEU A 218 8.92 -6.76 -18.32
CA LEU A 218 9.45 -6.33 -17.04
C LEU A 218 10.80 -7.01 -16.76
N LYS A 219 11.74 -6.25 -16.20
CA LYS A 219 12.99 -6.85 -15.68
C LYS A 219 12.68 -7.72 -14.45
N PRO A 220 13.50 -8.73 -14.11
CA PRO A 220 13.25 -9.64 -12.98
C PRO A 220 12.99 -8.93 -11.65
N GLY A 221 13.70 -7.82 -11.41
CA GLY A 221 13.51 -6.97 -10.22
C GLY A 221 12.27 -6.08 -10.24
N GLU A 222 11.50 -6.02 -11.32
CA GLU A 222 10.34 -5.13 -11.48
C GLU A 222 8.99 -5.84 -11.33
N LYS A 223 8.98 -7.17 -11.19
CA LYS A 223 7.76 -7.99 -11.01
C LYS A 223 6.89 -7.52 -9.84
N TYR A 224 7.49 -6.96 -8.79
CA TYR A 224 6.76 -6.42 -7.64
C TYR A 224 5.77 -5.31 -8.02
N LYS A 225 5.98 -4.61 -9.14
CA LYS A 225 5.08 -3.55 -9.62
C LYS A 225 3.70 -4.14 -9.93
N VAL A 226 3.65 -5.30 -10.58
CA VAL A 226 2.39 -6.00 -10.88
C VAL A 226 1.66 -6.36 -9.59
N TYR A 227 2.37 -6.91 -8.60
CA TYR A 227 1.77 -7.23 -7.29
C TYR A 227 1.17 -5.99 -6.61
N ARG A 228 1.87 -4.84 -6.66
CA ARG A 228 1.34 -3.58 -6.10
C ARG A 228 0.04 -3.16 -6.77
N TYR A 229 -0.03 -3.22 -8.10
CA TYR A 229 -1.23 -2.84 -8.84
C TYR A 229 -2.37 -3.83 -8.64
N VAL A 230 -2.09 -5.14 -8.64
CA VAL A 230 -3.10 -6.17 -8.37
C VAL A 230 -3.71 -5.98 -6.98
N VAL A 231 -2.89 -5.86 -5.94
CA VAL A 231 -3.40 -5.62 -4.57
C VAL A 231 -4.21 -4.33 -4.49
N LEU A 232 -3.75 -3.25 -5.13
CA LEU A 232 -4.48 -1.99 -5.15
C LEU A 232 -5.82 -2.10 -5.88
N VAL A 233 -5.86 -2.78 -7.03
CA VAL A 233 -7.08 -3.00 -7.81
C VAL A 233 -8.05 -3.91 -7.07
N SER A 234 -7.56 -4.96 -6.40
CA SER A 234 -8.41 -5.83 -5.56
C SER A 234 -9.00 -5.07 -4.36
N LEU A 235 -8.21 -4.21 -3.70
CA LEU A 235 -8.71 -3.33 -2.65
C LEU A 235 -9.70 -2.27 -3.17
N MET A 236 -9.52 -1.78 -4.41
CA MET A 236 -10.45 -0.86 -5.05
C MET A 236 -11.76 -1.56 -5.41
N ALA A 237 -11.69 -2.78 -5.95
CA ALA A 237 -12.86 -3.58 -6.31
C ALA A 237 -13.73 -3.91 -5.07
N LEU A 238 -13.11 -4.28 -3.95
CA LEU A 238 -13.81 -4.50 -2.68
C LEU A 238 -14.57 -3.25 -2.20
N LEU A 239 -14.06 -2.05 -2.48
CA LEU A 239 -14.72 -0.78 -2.13
C LEU A 239 -15.82 -0.38 -3.10
N CYS A 240 -15.64 -0.61 -4.40
CA CYS A 240 -16.67 -0.37 -5.41
C CYS A 240 -17.95 -1.17 -5.13
N LEU A 241 -17.84 -2.30 -4.42
CA LEU A 241 -18.98 -3.10 -3.99
C LEU A 241 -19.78 -2.44 -2.85
N GLY A 242 -19.15 -1.62 -2.00
CA GLY A 242 -19.85 -0.81 -1.00
C GLY A 242 -20.77 0.24 -1.61
N TRP A 243 -20.41 0.76 -2.78
CA TRP A 243 -21.24 1.66 -3.57
C TRP A 243 -22.46 0.99 -4.19
N ALA A 244 -22.43 -0.34 -4.36
CA ALA A 244 -23.56 -1.11 -4.89
C ALA A 244 -24.78 -1.08 -3.94
N TYR A 245 -24.61 -0.65 -2.69
CA TYR A 245 -25.74 -0.42 -1.76
C TYR A 245 -26.79 0.53 -2.32
N ILE A 246 -26.35 1.63 -2.93
CA ILE A 246 -27.21 2.69 -3.44
C ILE A 246 -28.13 2.13 -4.55
N PRO A 247 -27.61 1.52 -5.63
CA PRO A 247 -28.48 0.97 -6.66
C PRO A 247 -29.27 -0.26 -6.20
N THR A 248 -28.76 -1.07 -5.27
CA THR A 248 -29.49 -2.27 -4.79
C THR A 248 -30.69 -1.92 -3.90
N ASN A 249 -30.67 -0.76 -3.25
CA ASN A 249 -31.74 -0.30 -2.37
C ASN A 249 -32.42 0.96 -2.91
N TRP A 250 -32.32 1.23 -4.21
CA TRP A 250 -32.72 2.49 -4.84
C TRP A 250 -34.13 2.95 -4.46
N ASP A 251 -35.08 2.01 -4.35
CA ASP A 251 -36.49 2.30 -4.07
C ASP A 251 -36.79 2.59 -2.58
N HIS A 252 -35.87 2.27 -1.67
CA HIS A 252 -36.08 2.35 -0.22
C HIS A 252 -34.98 3.13 0.53
N ILE A 253 -33.92 3.53 -0.16
CA ILE A 253 -32.77 4.20 0.44
C ILE A 253 -33.07 5.66 0.75
N THR A 254 -32.73 6.08 1.95
CA THR A 254 -32.87 7.49 2.37
C THR A 254 -31.66 8.32 1.95
N ILE A 255 -31.84 9.64 1.83
CA ILE A 255 -30.73 10.58 1.54
C ILE A 255 -29.63 10.46 2.60
N THR A 256 -30.00 10.28 3.87
CA THR A 256 -29.06 10.09 4.98
C THR A 256 -28.22 8.81 4.81
N GLU A 257 -28.80 7.73 4.31
CA GLU A 257 -28.05 6.50 4.04
C GLU A 257 -27.08 6.69 2.88
N ILE A 258 -27.50 7.39 1.82
CA ILE A 258 -26.62 7.76 0.70
C ILE A 258 -25.44 8.60 1.22
N THR A 259 -25.68 9.59 2.08
CA THR A 259 -24.60 10.45 2.62
C THR A 259 -23.64 9.66 3.50
N LYS A 260 -24.12 8.71 4.31
CA LYS A 260 -23.28 7.80 5.11
C LYS A 260 -22.39 6.91 4.23
N VAL A 261 -22.94 6.35 3.15
CA VAL A 261 -22.16 5.53 2.17
C VAL A 261 -21.09 6.38 1.48
N ILE A 262 -21.44 7.59 1.03
CA ILE A 262 -20.49 8.52 0.41
C ILE A 262 -19.37 8.89 1.38
N CYS A 263 -19.69 9.20 2.64
CA CYS A 263 -18.70 9.54 3.67
C CYS A 263 -17.64 8.45 3.83
N VAL A 264 -18.08 7.19 3.95
CA VAL A 264 -17.21 6.06 4.29
C VAL A 264 -16.44 5.55 3.07
N TYR A 265 -17.14 5.30 1.96
CA TYR A 265 -16.52 4.71 0.77
C TYR A 265 -15.86 5.73 -0.15
N GLY A 266 -16.38 6.97 -0.21
CA GLY A 266 -15.72 8.06 -0.92
C GLY A 266 -14.34 8.36 -0.36
N MET A 267 -14.21 8.29 0.97
CA MET A 267 -12.91 8.43 1.63
C MET A 267 -11.94 7.32 1.26
N SER A 268 -12.44 6.09 1.24
CA SER A 268 -11.63 4.91 0.93
C SER A 268 -11.09 4.95 -0.51
N ILE A 269 -11.90 5.40 -1.48
CA ILE A 269 -11.45 5.64 -2.86
C ILE A 269 -10.38 6.75 -2.91
N GLY A 270 -10.62 7.87 -2.24
CA GLY A 270 -9.65 8.97 -2.16
C GLY A 270 -8.29 8.51 -1.63
N ASN A 271 -8.29 7.71 -0.57
CA ASN A 271 -7.07 7.11 0.00
C ASN A 271 -6.35 6.21 -0.99
N LEU A 272 -7.07 5.34 -1.71
CA LEU A 272 -6.44 4.46 -2.71
C LEU A 272 -5.85 5.24 -3.89
N ILE A 273 -6.52 6.31 -4.33
CA ILE A 273 -5.96 7.21 -5.34
C ILE A 273 -4.64 7.80 -4.85
N GLN A 274 -4.55 8.22 -3.57
CA GLN A 274 -3.29 8.70 -3.01
C GLN A 274 -2.20 7.61 -2.99
N VAL A 275 -2.54 6.40 -2.53
CA VAL A 275 -1.60 5.26 -2.55
C VAL A 275 -1.10 5.00 -3.97
N PHE A 276 -1.98 5.03 -4.96
CA PHE A 276 -1.61 4.86 -6.37
C PHE A 276 -0.56 5.88 -6.81
N PHE A 277 -0.80 7.17 -6.57
CA PHE A 277 0.14 8.23 -6.98
C PHE A 277 1.48 8.12 -6.25
N ILE A 278 1.48 7.85 -4.94
CA ILE A 278 2.73 7.65 -4.17
C ILE A 278 3.50 6.44 -4.70
N MET A 279 2.81 5.34 -5.02
CA MET A 279 3.45 4.15 -5.59
C MET A 279 4.01 4.40 -6.99
N LYS A 280 3.31 5.21 -7.80
CA LYS A 280 3.73 5.59 -9.15
C LYS A 280 5.04 6.39 -9.09
N ASP A 281 5.17 7.31 -8.13
CA ASP A 281 6.39 8.13 -7.94
C ASP A 281 7.35 7.57 -6.87
N GLY A 282 7.42 6.25 -6.74
CA GLY A 282 8.32 5.61 -5.78
C GLY A 282 9.81 5.92 -6.01
N LYS A 283 10.20 6.28 -7.24
CA LYS A 283 11.57 6.74 -7.55
C LYS A 283 11.82 8.15 -7.00
N GLY A 284 10.88 9.08 -7.20
CA GLY A 284 10.97 10.42 -6.63
C GLY A 284 11.09 10.38 -5.11
N LEU A 285 10.26 9.58 -4.45
CA LEU A 285 10.32 9.41 -2.99
C LEU A 285 11.67 8.84 -2.53
N ARG A 286 12.23 7.86 -3.23
CA ARG A 286 13.56 7.33 -2.90
C ARG A 286 14.65 8.40 -3.05
N ASN A 287 14.64 9.17 -4.13
CA ASN A 287 15.60 10.26 -4.34
C ASN A 287 15.52 11.31 -3.22
N VAL A 288 14.31 11.63 -2.73
CA VAL A 288 14.13 12.52 -1.59
C VAL A 288 14.79 11.95 -0.33
N LEU A 289 14.59 10.65 -0.06
CA LEU A 289 15.22 9.98 1.09
C LEU A 289 16.75 9.93 0.98
N ASP A 290 17.27 9.59 -0.20
CA ASP A 290 18.72 9.52 -0.46
C ASP A 290 19.36 10.91 -0.29
N ARG A 291 18.67 11.98 -0.72
CA ARG A 291 19.09 13.37 -0.50
C ARG A 291 19.09 13.75 0.97
N LEU A 292 18.05 13.40 1.72
CA LEU A 292 17.96 13.60 3.16
C LEU A 292 19.04 12.85 3.95
N GLN A 293 19.67 11.83 3.36
CA GLN A 293 20.80 11.10 3.94
C GLN A 293 22.17 11.63 3.50
N SER A 294 22.23 12.59 2.57
CA SER A 294 23.49 13.20 2.16
C SER A 294 24.13 13.99 3.30
N ASP A 295 25.46 14.06 3.29
CA ASP A 295 26.25 14.77 4.31
C ASP A 295 25.83 16.23 4.44
N LEU A 296 25.48 16.88 3.31
CA LEU A 296 25.04 18.27 3.28
C LEU A 296 23.80 18.52 4.15
N PHE A 297 22.88 17.55 4.21
CA PHE A 297 21.60 17.67 4.92
C PHE A 297 21.66 17.13 6.35
N GLN A 298 22.80 16.57 6.77
CA GLN A 298 23.00 16.17 8.16
C GLN A 298 23.33 17.38 9.03
N PRO A 299 22.82 17.42 10.28
CA PRO A 299 23.23 18.43 11.25
C PRO A 299 24.72 18.25 11.62
N THR A 300 25.48 19.33 11.63
CA THR A 300 26.92 19.31 11.97
C THR A 300 27.21 19.84 13.36
N SER A 301 26.30 20.64 13.94
CA SER A 301 26.39 21.19 15.30
C SER A 301 25.31 20.60 16.22
N PHE A 302 25.53 20.73 17.53
CA PHE A 302 24.53 20.35 18.53
C PHE A 302 23.24 21.17 18.36
N ASP A 303 23.35 22.47 18.07
CA ASP A 303 22.19 23.35 17.88
C ASP A 303 21.34 22.90 16.67
N GLN A 304 21.99 22.51 15.56
CA GLN A 304 21.29 21.96 14.38
C GLN A 304 20.61 20.62 14.69
N TRP A 305 21.27 19.77 15.46
CA TRP A 305 20.68 18.52 15.92
C TRP A 305 19.46 18.76 16.81
N GLU A 306 19.54 19.73 17.74
CA GLU A 306 18.44 20.10 18.62
C GLU A 306 17.24 20.66 17.84
N ILE A 307 17.48 21.57 16.88
CA ILE A 307 16.44 22.08 15.97
C ILE A 307 15.71 20.93 15.27
N ALA A 308 16.47 20.01 14.68
CA ALA A 308 15.92 18.86 13.98
C ALA A 308 15.14 17.92 14.91
N GLU A 309 15.69 17.63 16.10
CA GLU A 309 15.08 16.68 17.05
C GLU A 309 13.81 17.23 17.69
N ILE A 310 13.77 18.53 18.03
CA ILE A 310 12.56 19.19 18.53
C ILE A 310 11.46 19.11 17.47
N ALA A 311 11.76 19.46 16.22
CA ALA A 311 10.80 19.42 15.12
C ALA A 311 10.29 17.98 14.86
N LYS A 312 11.20 17.01 14.80
CA LYS A 312 10.85 15.58 14.61
C LYS A 312 10.07 15.02 15.80
N SER A 313 10.38 15.41 17.03
CA SER A 313 9.63 15.01 18.23
C SER A 313 8.19 15.52 18.20
N SER A 314 7.97 16.74 17.71
CA SER A 314 6.64 17.31 17.50
C SER A 314 5.86 16.53 16.45
N GLY A 315 6.47 16.24 15.29
CA GLY A 315 5.86 15.38 14.26
C GLY A 315 5.49 13.98 14.76
N ARG A 316 6.36 13.35 15.57
CA ARG A 316 6.08 12.04 16.20
C ARG A 316 4.90 12.11 17.18
N ARG A 317 4.77 13.19 17.96
CA ARG A 317 3.64 13.42 18.87
C ARG A 317 2.33 13.56 18.08
N ILE A 318 2.31 14.41 17.05
CA ILE A 318 1.14 14.61 16.19
C ILE A 318 0.70 13.30 15.54
N ARG A 319 1.65 12.51 15.00
CA ARG A 319 1.36 11.16 14.47
C ARG A 319 0.70 10.26 15.52
N ARG A 320 1.25 10.20 16.73
CA ARG A 320 0.68 9.37 17.81
C ARG A 320 -0.74 9.80 18.15
N THR A 321 -1.00 11.11 18.25
CA THR A 321 -2.34 11.65 18.48
C THR A 321 -3.32 11.22 17.39
N PHE A 322 -2.94 11.31 16.11
CA PHE A 322 -3.81 10.87 15.02
C PHE A 322 -4.08 9.37 15.01
N VAL A 323 -3.07 8.55 15.27
CA VAL A 323 -3.24 7.10 15.39
C VAL A 323 -4.20 6.75 16.52
N VAL A 324 -4.07 7.41 17.68
CA VAL A 324 -4.97 7.20 18.83
C VAL A 324 -6.40 7.66 18.52
N LEU A 325 -6.56 8.86 17.96
CA LEU A 325 -7.87 9.43 17.61
C LEU A 325 -8.63 8.56 16.59
N ASN A 326 -7.95 8.12 15.53
CA ASN A 326 -8.56 7.26 14.51
C ASN A 326 -8.75 5.82 15.02
N GLY A 327 -7.83 5.33 15.86
CA GLY A 327 -7.95 4.04 16.52
C GLY A 327 -9.15 3.97 17.47
N ALA A 328 -9.44 5.05 18.19
CA ALA A 328 -10.65 5.17 19.02
C ALA A 328 -11.94 5.05 18.18
N GLY A 329 -11.96 5.65 16.99
CA GLY A 329 -13.03 5.47 16.01
C GLY A 329 -13.29 4.03 15.61
N CYS A 330 -12.21 3.27 15.44
CA CYS A 330 -12.29 1.85 15.11
C CYS A 330 -12.74 0.96 16.28
N VAL A 331 -12.75 1.48 17.52
CA VAL A 331 -13.26 0.78 18.71
C VAL A 331 -14.72 1.16 18.99
N VAL A 332 -15.10 2.42 18.81
CA VAL A 332 -16.50 2.86 19.01
C VAL A 332 -17.46 2.20 18.01
N LEU A 333 -17.00 1.97 16.77
CA LEU A 333 -17.76 1.27 15.73
C LEU A 333 -18.19 -0.17 16.09
N PRO A 334 -17.32 -1.08 16.53
CA PRO A 334 -17.71 -2.46 16.87
C PRO A 334 -18.54 -2.60 18.14
N VAL A 335 -18.43 -1.67 19.08
CA VAL A 335 -19.00 -1.84 20.44
C VAL A 335 -20.49 -2.16 20.40
N PRO A 336 -21.34 -1.44 19.65
CA PRO A 336 -22.77 -1.77 19.58
C PRO A 336 -23.07 -3.12 18.91
N VAL A 337 -22.25 -3.56 17.93
CA VAL A 337 -22.35 -4.89 17.31
C VAL A 337 -22.04 -6.01 18.30
N LEU A 338 -21.07 -5.80 19.20
CA LEU A 338 -20.75 -6.76 20.26
C LEU A 338 -21.89 -6.92 21.28
N PHE A 339 -22.78 -5.92 21.39
CA PHE A 339 -23.97 -5.95 22.25
C PHE A 339 -25.26 -6.33 21.50
N GLY A 340 -25.15 -6.89 20.29
CA GLY A 340 -26.28 -7.45 19.56
C GLY A 340 -27.08 -6.47 18.70
N GLN A 341 -26.56 -5.25 18.46
CA GLN A 341 -27.14 -4.39 17.42
C GLN A 341 -26.72 -4.86 16.02
N GLU A 342 -27.69 -5.05 15.12
CA GLU A 342 -27.44 -5.52 13.75
C GLU A 342 -26.78 -4.48 12.84
N ARG A 343 -26.77 -3.19 13.21
CA ARG A 343 -26.25 -2.09 12.36
C ARG A 343 -25.58 -1.01 13.22
N VAL A 344 -24.32 -0.68 12.92
CA VAL A 344 -23.66 0.53 13.47
C VAL A 344 -23.64 1.67 12.44
N ILE A 345 -23.64 1.32 11.16
CA ILE A 345 -23.90 2.21 10.03
C ILE A 345 -24.79 1.39 9.11
N SER A 346 -25.76 2.00 8.42
CA SER A 346 -26.58 1.37 7.38
C SER A 346 -25.73 0.88 6.19
N LEU A 347 -24.94 -0.15 6.43
CA LEU A 347 -24.00 -0.72 5.49
C LEU A 347 -24.51 -2.11 5.13
N SER A 348 -25.40 -2.12 4.13
CA SER A 348 -25.58 -3.11 3.07
C SER A 348 -25.76 -4.60 3.34
N PHE A 349 -25.41 -5.15 4.50
CA PHE A 349 -25.40 -6.60 4.65
C PHE A 349 -25.95 -7.04 6.01
N PRO A 350 -26.97 -7.92 6.02
CA PRO A 350 -27.71 -8.29 7.22
C PRO A 350 -26.99 -9.31 8.12
N THR A 351 -25.73 -9.68 7.86
CA THR A 351 -25.03 -10.73 8.63
C THR A 351 -23.89 -10.24 9.49
N SER A 352 -23.81 -10.81 10.69
CA SER A 352 -22.79 -10.50 11.70
C SER A 352 -21.35 -10.73 11.22
N LEU A 353 -21.09 -11.78 10.44
CA LEU A 353 -19.75 -12.05 9.88
C LEU A 353 -19.32 -10.98 8.87
N PHE A 354 -20.25 -10.53 8.03
CA PHE A 354 -19.97 -9.48 7.06
C PHE A 354 -19.70 -8.14 7.74
N CYS A 355 -20.48 -7.83 8.79
CA CYS A 355 -20.25 -6.64 9.61
C CYS A 355 -18.82 -6.60 10.19
N VAL A 356 -18.32 -7.74 10.69
CA VAL A 356 -16.94 -7.87 11.20
C VAL A 356 -15.90 -7.67 10.08
N PHE A 357 -16.09 -8.29 8.92
CA PHE A 357 -15.19 -8.13 7.77
C PHE A 357 -15.11 -6.67 7.31
N GLN A 358 -16.26 -6.05 7.16
CA GLN A 358 -16.37 -4.65 6.76
C GLN A 358 -15.70 -3.72 7.76
N LEU A 359 -15.91 -3.95 9.05
CA LEU A 359 -15.26 -3.18 10.09
C LEU A 359 -13.74 -3.33 10.05
N ALA A 360 -13.23 -4.55 9.79
CA ALA A 360 -11.80 -4.78 9.62
C ALA A 360 -11.25 -4.02 8.40
N CYS A 361 -11.98 -4.01 7.29
CA CYS A 361 -11.64 -3.20 6.11
C CYS A 361 -11.61 -1.71 6.43
N LEU A 362 -12.66 -1.16 7.05
CA LEU A 362 -12.73 0.26 7.42
C LEU A 362 -11.60 0.68 8.36
N THR A 363 -11.30 -0.17 9.34
CA THR A 363 -10.16 0.02 10.25
C THR A 363 -8.85 0.08 9.46
N PHE A 364 -8.65 -0.87 8.54
CA PHE A 364 -7.46 -0.91 7.68
C PHE A 364 -7.32 0.35 6.82
N TYR A 365 -8.41 0.85 6.23
CA TYR A 365 -8.39 2.09 5.45
C TYR A 365 -8.13 3.33 6.30
N ALA A 366 -8.69 3.40 7.52
CA ALA A 366 -8.40 4.48 8.46
C ALA A 366 -6.91 4.53 8.81
N PHE A 367 -6.27 3.36 9.04
CA PHE A 367 -4.82 3.29 9.25
C PHE A 367 -4.03 3.75 8.03
N ILE A 368 -4.39 3.31 6.82
CA ILE A 368 -3.75 3.75 5.57
C ILE A 368 -3.82 5.28 5.45
N MET A 369 -4.99 5.87 5.71
CA MET A 369 -5.17 7.32 5.67
C MET A 369 -4.19 8.04 6.60
N VAL A 370 -4.13 7.63 7.87
CA VAL A 370 -3.23 8.22 8.87
C VAL A 370 -1.78 8.14 8.40
N LEU A 371 -1.37 7.01 7.82
CA LEU A 371 -0.02 6.82 7.29
C LEU A 371 0.28 7.76 6.13
N ILE A 372 -0.66 7.94 5.19
CA ILE A 372 -0.47 8.83 4.04
C ILE A 372 -0.40 10.28 4.47
N VAL A 373 -1.33 10.74 5.31
CA VAL A 373 -1.32 12.11 5.85
C VAL A 373 -0.01 12.36 6.58
N THR A 374 0.41 11.43 7.44
CA THR A 374 1.66 11.56 8.18
C THR A 374 2.89 11.56 7.26
N LEU A 375 2.94 10.72 6.23
CA LEU A 375 4.02 10.74 5.24
C LEU A 375 4.12 12.11 4.59
N ASN A 376 2.99 12.66 4.14
CA ASN A 376 2.98 13.97 3.49
C ASN A 376 3.43 15.09 4.43
N CYS A 377 2.94 15.10 5.67
CA CYS A 377 3.38 16.05 6.70
C CYS A 377 4.88 15.92 6.97
N ASN A 378 5.41 14.70 7.08
CA ASN A 378 6.82 14.48 7.39
C ASN A 378 7.74 14.97 6.26
N LEU A 379 7.35 14.81 5.00
CA LEU A 379 8.12 15.37 3.88
C LEU A 379 8.24 16.90 3.97
N LEU A 380 7.12 17.58 4.29
CA LEU A 380 7.09 19.03 4.48
C LEU A 380 7.86 19.47 5.73
N LEU A 381 7.75 18.70 6.81
CA LEU A 381 8.50 18.91 8.05
C LEU A 381 10.01 18.82 7.81
N GLU A 382 10.49 17.77 7.12
CA GLU A 382 11.92 17.62 6.79
C GLU A 382 12.41 18.76 5.90
N ALA A 383 11.63 19.19 4.90
CA ALA A 383 11.97 20.39 4.12
C ALA A 383 12.06 21.65 5.00
N GLY A 384 11.13 21.82 5.93
CA GLY A 384 11.15 22.93 6.90
C GLY A 384 12.37 22.90 7.83
N ILE A 385 12.77 21.71 8.30
CA ILE A 385 13.98 21.52 9.13
C ILE A 385 15.22 21.93 8.35
N GLN A 386 15.33 21.56 7.07
CA GLN A 386 16.47 21.93 6.24
C GLN A 386 16.58 23.45 6.04
N ILE A 387 15.45 24.15 5.97
CA ILE A 387 15.43 25.63 5.93
C ILE A 387 15.95 26.20 7.26
N ASP A 388 15.55 25.65 8.41
CA ASP A 388 16.02 26.12 9.72
C ASP A 388 17.52 25.83 9.94
N ILE A 389 18.02 24.66 9.52
CA ILE A 389 19.46 24.35 9.53
C ILE A 389 20.22 25.34 8.64
N LEU A 390 19.68 25.66 7.46
CA LEU A 390 20.30 26.66 6.58
C LEU A 390 20.35 28.04 7.24
N LYS A 391 19.29 28.46 7.94
CA LYS A 391 19.27 29.73 8.68
C LYS A 391 20.36 29.76 9.76
N ASP A 392 20.51 28.67 10.50
CA ASP A 392 21.54 28.53 11.53
C ASP A 392 22.95 28.63 10.93
N ARG A 393 23.21 27.94 9.82
CA ARG A 393 24.50 28.02 9.09
C ARG A 393 24.82 29.43 8.63
N ILE A 394 23.82 30.15 8.10
CA ILE A 394 23.98 31.55 7.66
C ILE A 394 24.27 32.47 8.85
N ALA A 395 23.54 32.32 9.95
CA ALA A 395 23.73 33.13 11.15
C ALA A 395 25.14 32.97 11.76
N HIS A 396 25.72 31.78 11.66
CA HIS A 396 27.05 31.48 12.18
C HIS A 396 28.18 31.67 11.14
N SER A 397 27.85 32.00 9.88
CA SER A 397 28.85 32.31 8.86
C SER A 397 29.47 33.69 9.11
N ARG A 398 30.56 33.73 9.90
CA ARG A 398 31.35 34.95 10.12
C ARG A 398 32.35 35.11 8.98
N GLY A 399 32.11 36.08 8.09
CA GLY A 399 32.97 36.38 6.94
C GLY A 399 32.60 35.58 5.67
N MET A 400 32.95 36.14 4.51
CA MET A 400 32.63 35.56 3.19
C MET A 400 33.69 34.58 2.70
N ASP A 401 33.92 33.57 3.53
CA ASP A 401 34.74 32.44 3.15
C ASP A 401 33.87 31.36 2.47
N TYR A 402 34.47 30.18 2.31
CA TYR A 402 33.86 28.95 1.79
C TYR A 402 32.46 28.64 2.39
N ALA A 403 32.20 29.05 3.64
CA ALA A 403 30.95 28.80 4.36
C ALA A 403 29.69 29.40 3.68
N ILE A 404 29.77 30.61 3.11
CA ILE A 404 28.60 31.22 2.43
C ILE A 404 28.33 30.53 1.09
N LEU A 405 29.38 30.11 0.37
CA LEU A 405 29.23 29.31 -0.85
C LEU A 405 28.56 27.96 -0.55
N GLU A 406 28.92 27.34 0.58
CA GLU A 406 28.29 26.11 1.05
C GLU A 406 26.81 26.33 1.44
N CYS A 407 26.47 27.47 2.06
CA CYS A 407 25.09 27.86 2.34
C CYS A 407 24.27 28.06 1.05
N ILE A 408 24.85 28.68 0.01
CA ILE A 408 24.19 28.83 -1.30
C ILE A 408 23.99 27.47 -1.96
N GLN A 409 24.96 26.56 -1.84
CA GLN A 409 24.82 25.21 -2.36
C GLN A 409 23.71 24.45 -1.61
N HIS A 410 23.67 24.56 -0.28
CA HIS A 410 22.60 24.00 0.54
C HIS A 410 21.23 24.59 0.16
N SER A 411 21.12 25.90 -0.04
CA SER A 411 19.85 26.53 -0.46
C SER A 411 19.36 26.00 -1.80
N LYS A 412 20.24 25.79 -2.78
CA LYS A 412 19.90 25.19 -4.08
C LYS A 412 19.38 23.77 -3.93
N GLU A 413 20.03 22.96 -3.09
CA GLU A 413 19.57 21.58 -2.83
C GLU A 413 18.23 21.57 -2.07
N VAL A 414 17.98 22.51 -1.16
CA VAL A 414 16.68 22.66 -0.48
C VAL A 414 15.57 23.03 -1.46
N ILE A 415 15.82 23.96 -2.39
CA ILE A 415 14.87 24.30 -3.47
C ILE A 415 14.56 23.04 -4.28
N SER A 416 15.61 22.30 -4.68
CA SER A 416 15.46 21.06 -5.44
C SER A 416 14.69 19.97 -4.68
N LEU A 417 14.90 19.87 -3.36
CA LEU A 417 14.15 18.98 -2.46
C LEU A 417 12.67 19.36 -2.45
N VAL A 418 12.34 20.63 -2.24
CA VAL A 418 10.95 21.11 -2.21
C VAL A 418 10.26 20.92 -3.56
N ASP A 419 10.95 21.17 -4.68
CA ASP A 419 10.41 20.90 -6.02
C ASP A 419 10.12 19.41 -6.27
N GLN A 420 10.95 18.52 -5.75
CA GLN A 420 10.69 17.09 -5.81
C GLN A 420 9.49 16.70 -4.93
N ILE A 421 9.42 17.19 -3.69
CA ILE A 421 8.28 16.95 -2.79
C ILE A 421 6.98 17.46 -3.43
N LYS A 422 7.01 18.67 -4.01
CA LYS A 422 5.87 19.26 -4.74
C LYS A 422 5.39 18.34 -5.86
N ARG A 423 6.30 17.83 -6.71
CA ARG A 423 5.94 16.92 -7.80
C ARG A 423 5.30 15.61 -7.31
N ILE A 424 5.82 15.05 -6.21
CA ILE A 424 5.27 13.85 -5.58
C ILE A 424 3.86 14.11 -5.04
N GLN A 425 3.60 15.31 -4.51
CA GLN A 425 2.40 15.63 -3.74
C GLN A 425 1.29 16.34 -4.54
N GLU A 426 1.60 17.02 -5.65
CA GLU A 426 0.68 17.92 -6.37
C GLU A 426 -0.66 17.25 -6.72
N PHE A 427 -0.63 16.14 -7.47
CA PHE A 427 -1.83 15.41 -7.86
C PHE A 427 -2.50 14.69 -6.68
N PRO A 428 -1.81 13.91 -5.83
CA PRO A 428 -2.47 13.23 -4.72
C PRO A 428 -3.13 14.18 -3.71
N LEU A 429 -2.56 15.38 -3.48
CA LEU A 429 -3.19 16.38 -2.60
C LEU A 429 -4.40 17.06 -3.24
N LEU A 430 -4.37 17.30 -4.56
CA LEU A 430 -5.52 17.87 -5.27
C LEU A 430 -6.77 16.98 -5.12
N PHE A 431 -6.62 15.67 -5.38
CA PHE A 431 -7.72 14.72 -5.21
C PHE A 431 -8.16 14.60 -3.75
N TYR A 432 -7.21 14.59 -2.82
CA TYR A 432 -7.51 14.54 -1.39
C TYR A 432 -8.37 15.72 -0.95
N PHE A 433 -7.95 16.96 -1.18
CA PHE A 433 -8.73 18.11 -0.75
C PHE A 433 -10.08 18.20 -1.46
N GLY A 434 -10.16 17.81 -2.74
CA GLY A 434 -11.43 17.71 -3.46
C GLY A 434 -12.40 16.74 -2.78
N VAL A 435 -11.95 15.52 -2.47
CA VAL A 435 -12.76 14.50 -1.79
C VAL A 435 -13.15 14.95 -0.36
N GLN A 436 -12.24 15.64 0.35
CA GLN A 436 -12.52 16.10 1.71
C GLN A 436 -13.63 17.17 1.79
N VAL A 437 -13.82 17.99 0.77
CA VAL A 437 -14.95 18.94 0.71
C VAL A 437 -16.29 18.21 0.71
N PHE A 438 -16.41 17.16 -0.10
CA PHE A 438 -17.63 16.34 -0.18
C PHE A 438 -17.89 15.57 1.12
N ILE A 439 -16.84 15.01 1.72
CA ILE A 439 -16.95 14.25 2.98
C ILE A 439 -17.37 15.15 4.13
N LEU A 440 -16.75 16.32 4.29
CA LEU A 440 -17.12 17.25 5.37
C LEU A 440 -18.57 17.73 5.21
N CYS A 441 -18.98 18.07 4.00
CA CYS A 441 -20.35 18.46 3.70
C CYS A 441 -21.36 17.37 4.08
N THR A 442 -21.15 16.14 3.59
CA THR A 442 -22.07 15.02 3.81
C THR A 442 -22.07 14.54 5.26
N ALA A 443 -20.93 14.63 5.97
CA ALA A 443 -20.85 14.27 7.38
C ALA A 443 -21.58 15.29 8.28
N ILE A 444 -21.44 16.58 8.01
CA ILE A 444 -22.19 17.64 8.72
C ILE A 444 -23.69 17.50 8.43
N PHE A 445 -24.07 17.24 7.18
CA PHE A 445 -25.48 16.98 6.84
C PHE A 445 -26.04 15.80 7.62
N SER A 446 -25.29 14.70 7.70
CA SER A 446 -25.71 13.50 8.42
C SER A 446 -25.92 13.79 9.92
N LEU A 447 -25.10 14.65 10.55
CA LEU A 447 -25.26 15.06 11.95
C LEU A 447 -26.54 15.86 12.24
N THR A 448 -27.23 16.37 11.22
CA THR A 448 -28.53 17.05 11.40
C THR A 448 -29.72 16.09 11.45
N ASP A 449 -29.48 14.79 11.24
CA ASP A 449 -30.52 13.78 11.28
C ASP A 449 -30.71 13.17 12.67
N GLN A 450 -31.87 12.57 12.92
CA GLN A 450 -32.08 11.81 14.16
C GLN A 450 -31.22 10.54 14.11
N MET A 451 -30.35 10.38 15.12
CA MET A 451 -29.40 9.27 15.19
C MET A 451 -29.27 8.75 16.62
N SER A 452 -28.83 7.51 16.75
CA SER A 452 -28.51 6.92 18.04
C SER A 452 -27.30 7.65 18.68
N PRO A 453 -27.17 7.64 20.02
CA PRO A 453 -26.03 8.26 20.70
C PRO A 453 -24.68 7.72 20.23
N ASP A 454 -24.61 6.43 19.89
CA ASP A 454 -23.39 5.77 19.39
C ASP A 454 -23.02 6.26 17.99
N GLU A 455 -24.00 6.35 17.08
CA GLU A 455 -23.81 6.89 15.73
C GLU A 455 -23.39 8.37 15.76
N MET A 456 -24.01 9.16 16.63
CA MET A 456 -23.66 10.57 16.83
C MET A 456 -22.23 10.72 17.31
N SER A 457 -21.83 9.91 18.30
CA SER A 457 -20.46 9.92 18.85
C SER A 457 -19.43 9.56 17.78
N PHE A 458 -19.73 8.54 16.97
CA PHE A 458 -18.88 8.15 15.84
C PHE A 458 -18.75 9.28 14.80
N MET A 459 -19.87 9.88 14.38
CA MET A 459 -19.87 10.92 13.35
C MET A 459 -19.14 12.19 13.82
N ILE A 460 -19.29 12.59 15.08
CA ILE A 460 -18.55 13.74 15.66
C ILE A 460 -17.04 13.47 15.66
N MET A 461 -16.62 12.29 16.10
CA MET A 461 -15.22 11.89 16.10
C MET A 461 -14.67 11.80 14.68
N TYR A 462 -15.45 11.31 13.73
CA TYR A 462 -15.09 11.25 12.32
C TYR A 462 -14.86 12.65 11.74
N VAL A 463 -15.81 13.58 11.93
CA VAL A 463 -15.69 14.98 11.47
C VAL A 463 -14.49 15.67 12.10
N THR A 464 -14.25 15.46 13.39
CA THR A 464 -13.10 16.05 14.10
C THR A 464 -11.78 15.48 13.58
N SER A 465 -11.72 14.18 13.31
CA SER A 465 -10.54 13.50 12.75
C SER A 465 -10.23 14.02 11.34
N VAL A 466 -11.23 14.04 10.46
CA VAL A 466 -11.07 14.52 9.08
C VAL A 466 -10.65 15.99 9.05
N THR A 467 -11.31 16.85 9.84
CA THR A 467 -11.00 18.29 9.91
C THR A 467 -9.58 18.53 10.42
N SER A 468 -9.17 17.84 11.49
CA SER A 468 -7.82 17.98 12.06
C SER A 468 -6.73 17.48 11.10
N MET A 469 -6.99 16.44 10.31
CA MET A 469 -6.06 15.96 9.29
C MET A 469 -5.86 16.97 8.15
N VAL A 470 -6.95 17.59 7.66
CA VAL A 470 -6.86 18.68 6.67
C VAL A 470 -6.09 19.87 7.26
N PHE A 471 -6.38 20.25 8.51
CA PHE A 471 -5.70 21.35 9.19
C PHE A 471 -4.19 21.13 9.29
N VAL A 472 -3.75 19.97 9.81
CA VAL A 472 -2.32 19.71 10.01
C VAL A 472 -1.54 19.71 8.69
N MET A 473 -2.12 19.19 7.61
CA MET A 473 -1.51 19.25 6.28
C MET A 473 -1.31 20.70 5.82
N CYS A 474 -2.34 21.54 5.96
CA CYS A 474 -2.28 22.95 5.62
C CYS A 474 -1.33 23.73 6.54
N TRP A 475 -1.23 23.34 7.81
CA TRP A 475 -0.29 23.92 8.79
C TRP A 475 1.15 23.69 8.37
N TYR A 476 1.55 22.45 8.07
CA TYR A 476 2.92 22.17 7.65
C TYR A 476 3.31 22.83 6.31
N GLY A 477 2.37 22.93 5.37
CA GLY A 477 2.60 23.68 4.13
C GLY A 477 2.79 25.18 4.38
N ASN A 478 1.97 25.76 5.27
CA ASN A 478 2.09 27.15 5.68
C ASN A 478 3.42 27.42 6.42
N GLU A 479 3.78 26.54 7.35
CA GLU A 479 4.99 26.65 8.16
C GLU A 479 6.25 26.61 7.30
N MET A 480 6.32 25.70 6.32
CA MET A 480 7.43 25.65 5.37
C MET A 480 7.53 26.94 4.55
N THR A 481 6.39 27.45 4.07
CA THR A 481 6.32 28.74 3.34
C THR A 481 6.78 29.92 4.21
N TYR A 482 6.34 29.94 5.47
CA TYR A 482 6.72 30.96 6.44
C TYR A 482 8.23 30.93 6.73
N LYS A 483 8.77 29.74 7.02
CA LYS A 483 10.20 29.55 7.25
C LYS A 483 11.03 30.00 6.04
N SER A 484 10.61 29.64 4.83
CA SER A 484 11.25 30.10 3.59
C SER A 484 11.24 31.61 3.45
N THR A 485 10.11 32.28 3.73
CA THR A 485 10.00 33.74 3.62
C THR A 485 10.94 34.46 4.62
N SER A 486 11.09 33.89 5.82
CA SER A 486 11.98 34.41 6.87
C SER A 486 13.48 34.18 6.57
N LEU A 487 13.83 33.29 5.63
CA LEU A 487 15.23 33.05 5.24
C LEU A 487 15.89 34.34 4.71
N THR A 488 15.19 35.12 3.91
CA THR A 488 15.69 36.39 3.35
C THR A 488 16.07 37.38 4.45
N GLN A 489 15.29 37.45 5.54
CA GLN A 489 15.62 38.29 6.71
C GLN A 489 16.88 37.79 7.42
N THR A 490 17.06 36.47 7.50
CA THR A 490 18.27 35.88 8.11
C THR A 490 19.52 36.21 7.29
N ILE A 491 19.41 36.13 5.96
CA ILE A 491 20.50 36.52 5.05
C ILE A 491 20.80 38.02 5.18
N PHE A 492 19.77 38.88 5.29
CA PHE A 492 19.98 40.31 5.45
C PHE A 492 20.78 40.67 6.72
N HIS A 493 20.56 39.92 7.81
CA HIS A 493 21.24 40.11 9.09
C HIS A 493 22.62 39.47 9.19
N CYS A 494 23.12 38.78 8.15
CA CYS A 494 24.50 38.30 8.16
C CYS A 494 25.50 39.49 8.07
N ASP A 495 26.75 39.29 8.49
CA ASP A 495 27.75 40.36 8.52
C ASP A 495 28.37 40.61 7.12
N TRP A 496 27.56 41.11 6.19
CA TRP A 496 27.93 41.28 4.78
C TRP A 496 28.27 42.71 4.37
N ILE A 497 28.04 43.71 5.22
CA ILE A 497 28.33 45.12 4.89
C ILE A 497 29.83 45.38 4.89
N GLY A 498 30.58 44.80 5.83
CA GLY A 498 32.05 44.96 5.95
C GLY A 498 32.88 44.17 4.94
N SER A 499 32.24 43.69 3.88
CA SER A 499 32.69 42.60 3.03
C SER A 499 33.05 43.13 1.63
N ASP A 500 33.90 42.45 0.84
CA ASP A 500 34.28 42.93 -0.50
C ASP A 500 33.09 43.03 -1.49
N VAL A 501 33.24 43.83 -2.55
CA VAL A 501 32.14 44.16 -3.48
C VAL A 501 31.57 42.93 -4.21
N LYS A 502 32.35 41.85 -4.40
CA LYS A 502 31.94 40.70 -5.23
C LYS A 502 30.83 39.88 -4.56
N SER A 503 31.17 38.97 -3.66
CA SER A 503 30.66 38.96 -2.30
C SER A 503 29.37 39.74 -1.95
N GLN A 504 29.39 41.06 -1.73
CA GLN A 504 28.16 41.84 -1.49
C GLN A 504 27.11 41.60 -2.59
N LYS A 505 27.51 41.62 -3.87
CA LYS A 505 26.62 41.30 -4.99
C LYS A 505 26.10 39.86 -4.94
N ILE A 506 26.93 38.89 -4.57
CA ILE A 506 26.50 37.48 -4.44
C ILE A 506 25.41 37.35 -3.37
N ILE A 507 25.56 38.00 -2.23
CA ILE A 507 24.58 37.98 -1.14
C ILE A 507 23.30 38.72 -1.56
N MET A 508 23.40 39.84 -2.28
CA MET A 508 22.23 40.50 -2.88
C MET A 508 21.48 39.58 -3.85
N PHE A 509 22.18 38.84 -4.72
CA PHE A 509 21.56 37.82 -5.57
C PHE A 509 20.93 36.70 -4.75
N PHE A 510 21.58 36.25 -3.69
CA PHE A 510 21.05 35.22 -2.82
C PHE A 510 19.78 35.67 -2.08
N MET A 511 19.74 36.92 -1.60
CA MET A 511 18.53 37.54 -1.05
C MET A 511 17.43 37.65 -2.11
N TYR A 512 17.75 38.08 -3.32
CA TYR A 512 16.78 38.18 -4.42
C TYR A 512 16.14 36.82 -4.74
N ILE A 513 16.94 35.76 -4.82
CA ILE A 513 16.45 34.40 -5.07
C ILE A 513 15.61 33.91 -3.89
N SER A 514 16.08 34.09 -2.65
CA SER A 514 15.40 33.64 -1.43
C SER A 514 14.11 34.40 -1.14
N ASN A 515 13.94 35.59 -1.72
CA ASN A 515 12.70 36.38 -1.60
C ASN A 515 11.51 35.74 -2.33
N THR A 516 11.74 34.71 -3.16
CA THR A 516 10.67 33.90 -3.73
C THR A 516 10.29 32.80 -2.73
N PRO A 517 9.12 32.87 -2.07
CA PRO A 517 8.74 31.90 -1.05
C PRO A 517 8.51 30.52 -1.65
N LEU A 518 9.08 29.50 -1.01
CA LEU A 518 8.86 28.10 -1.36
C LEU A 518 7.44 27.69 -0.99
N LYS A 519 6.65 27.29 -1.99
CA LYS A 519 5.23 26.96 -1.87
C LYS A 519 4.92 25.64 -2.54
N ILE A 520 4.09 24.83 -1.87
CA ILE A 520 3.48 23.65 -2.48
C ILE A 520 2.19 24.08 -3.17
N SER A 521 2.30 24.41 -4.45
CA SER A 521 1.15 24.74 -5.29
C SER A 521 0.56 23.49 -5.94
N MET A 522 -0.76 23.44 -6.02
CA MET A 522 -1.55 22.39 -6.66
C MET A 522 -2.28 22.94 -7.89
N ALA A 523 -2.70 22.04 -8.80
CA ALA A 523 -3.48 22.36 -9.99
C ALA A 523 -2.84 23.45 -10.85
N GLY A 524 -1.54 23.33 -11.14
CA GLY A 524 -0.83 24.30 -11.99
C GLY A 524 -0.69 25.70 -11.38
N GLY A 525 -0.89 25.86 -10.06
CA GLY A 525 -0.68 27.12 -9.34
C GLY A 525 -1.94 27.73 -8.72
N LEU A 526 -3.12 27.16 -8.95
CA LEU A 526 -4.41 27.73 -8.53
C LEU A 526 -4.64 27.68 -7.01
N CYS A 527 -4.06 26.70 -6.31
CA CYS A 527 -4.24 26.51 -4.87
C CYS A 527 -2.91 26.25 -4.20
N ASN A 528 -2.64 26.92 -3.06
CA ASN A 528 -1.42 26.73 -2.28
C ASN A 528 -1.75 26.03 -0.95
N LEU A 529 -0.96 25.03 -0.59
CA LEU A 529 -1.09 24.33 0.68
C LEU A 529 -0.79 25.31 1.84
N SER A 530 -1.84 25.81 2.48
CA SER A 530 -1.75 26.94 3.42
C SER A 530 -2.99 27.02 4.32
N ILE A 531 -2.93 27.80 5.40
CA ILE A 531 -4.08 28.03 6.29
C ILE A 531 -5.29 28.65 5.55
N PRO A 532 -5.13 29.63 4.63
CA PRO A 532 -6.23 30.10 3.81
C PRO A 532 -6.95 29.01 3.00
N LEU A 533 -6.22 28.00 2.51
CA LEU A 533 -6.85 26.86 1.82
C LEU A 533 -7.74 26.05 2.77
N PHE A 534 -7.28 25.79 3.99
CA PHE A 534 -8.09 25.11 5.02
C PHE A 534 -9.40 25.86 5.30
N ILE A 535 -9.33 27.18 5.48
CA ILE A 535 -10.52 28.03 5.69
C ILE A 535 -11.46 27.94 4.48
N SER A 536 -10.90 27.98 3.26
CA SER A 536 -11.71 27.84 2.04
C SER A 536 -12.42 26.49 1.97
N ILE A 537 -11.75 25.39 2.33
CA ILE A 537 -12.34 24.04 2.36
C ILE A 537 -13.52 23.98 3.33
N ILE A 538 -13.34 24.49 4.56
CA ILE A 538 -14.42 24.52 5.57
C ILE A 538 -15.60 25.34 5.07
N ARG A 539 -15.34 26.54 4.52
CA ARG A 539 -16.40 27.42 4.01
C ARG A 539 -17.17 26.77 2.86
N THR A 540 -16.48 26.15 1.91
CA THR A 540 -17.11 25.45 0.78
C THR A 540 -17.93 24.25 1.25
N ALA A 541 -17.41 23.46 2.21
CA ALA A 541 -18.15 22.34 2.79
C ALA A 541 -19.43 22.82 3.49
N TYR A 542 -19.36 23.93 4.24
CA TYR A 542 -20.54 24.54 4.87
C TYR A 542 -21.55 25.06 3.84
N SER A 543 -21.09 25.73 2.78
CA SER A 543 -21.98 26.18 1.68
C SER A 543 -22.71 25.02 1.01
N TYR A 544 -22.02 23.91 0.72
CA TYR A 544 -22.67 22.72 0.17
C TYR A 544 -23.59 22.04 1.17
N PHE A 545 -23.26 22.05 2.46
CA PHE A 545 -24.17 21.58 3.51
C PHE A 545 -25.47 22.40 3.50
N THR A 546 -25.39 23.74 3.48
CA THR A 546 -26.60 24.59 3.42
C THR A 546 -27.43 24.38 2.16
N LEU A 547 -26.79 24.02 1.05
CA LEU A 547 -27.48 23.64 -0.17
C LEU A 547 -28.24 22.31 0.00
N LEU A 548 -27.59 21.29 0.56
CA LEU A 548 -28.22 19.99 0.84
C LEU A 548 -29.40 20.10 1.81
N THR A 549 -29.30 20.96 2.83
CA THR A 549 -30.42 21.19 3.76
C THR A 549 -31.64 21.83 3.10
N ASN A 550 -31.48 22.56 1.99
CA ASN A 550 -32.62 23.10 1.25
C ASN A 550 -33.34 22.04 0.39
N PHE A 551 -32.72 20.88 0.16
CA PHE A 551 -33.30 19.75 -0.57
C PHE A 551 -33.90 18.68 0.35
N ARG A 552 -33.75 18.85 1.67
CA ARG A 552 -34.41 18.05 2.71
C ARG A 552 -35.80 18.60 2.99
#